data_AF-A0A1H8P0W3-F1
#
_entry.id   AF-A0A1H8P0W3-F1
#
_cell.length_a   1.000
_cell.length_b   1.000
_cell.length_c   1.000
_cell.angle_alpha   90.00
_cell.angle_beta   90.00
_cell.angle_gamma   90.00
#
_symmetry.space_group_name_H-M   'P 1'
#
loop_
_entity.id
_entity.type
_entity.pdbx_description
1 polymer ?
#
loop_
_entity_poly.entity_id
_entity_poly.type
_entity_poly.pdbx_seq_one_letter_code
_entity_poly.pdbx_strand_id
1 'polypeptide(L)'
;MISSGRSDSRRRWESQRGRGQTETLGIVLLLGLVIAGTTIVVALGGTAVSDAQARSDVERVSNAMTLFDSQSATVALGESAVRTARFGQSSGNFRVDDNAGHITIVHQNYDGSGTDETLYDASLGSVVYETQDGGTVAYQGGGVWQTDAGGNTVMVSPPEFHFRDSTLTLPVIRVAGSGSASGTVEATVKESIRGKAVYPAVGTTYPNDDPFANPIQEGTVAIRVQSEYAEGWAEYFETRTDGTVTLSGDTAEVVLESAGTVGAFSMPAEGNGVDVRAMKDSDHPNADFSVTLAEDGHFNNLHWSLYADEGTEKLEFHVYADDKCKGGSYDGTVDLSVFYSDESGSYEGWQGDFDPSSDAVDVDCSAGEMTIDLTSATTDLEYKQIQMTGSDNKSYIPHTITSTRSTL
;
A
#
# COMPACT_ATOMS: atom_id res chain seq x y z
N MET A 1 59.78 -47.97 98.05
CA MET A 1 58.32 -48.19 98.21
C MET A 1 57.66 -46.82 98.17
N ILE A 2 57.29 -46.31 96.98
CA ILE A 2 55.98 -46.48 96.30
C ILE A 2 54.87 -45.83 97.14
N SER A 3 54.48 -44.58 96.83
CA SER A 3 53.28 -44.17 96.04
C SER A 3 52.03 -44.10 96.94
N SER A 4 51.16 -43.08 96.94
CA SER A 4 50.67 -42.26 95.83
C SER A 4 50.15 -40.91 96.34
N GLY A 5 50.33 -39.87 95.52
CA GLY A 5 49.77 -38.54 95.72
C GLY A 5 48.32 -38.44 95.27
N ARG A 6 47.54 -37.62 95.97
CA ARG A 6 46.14 -37.32 95.67
C ARG A 6 46.06 -35.86 95.19
N SER A 7 45.96 -35.68 93.88
CA SER A 7 45.61 -34.39 93.26
C SER A 7 44.10 -34.35 93.04
N ASP A 8 43.39 -33.46 93.74
CA ASP A 8 41.97 -33.22 93.52
C ASP A 8 41.81 -31.92 92.72
N SER A 9 41.59 -32.07 91.41
CA SER A 9 41.38 -30.99 90.46
C SER A 9 39.88 -30.68 90.33
N ARG A 10 39.39 -29.73 91.13
CA ARG A 10 38.06 -29.16 90.95
C ARG A 10 38.10 -28.03 89.92
N ARG A 11 37.72 -28.35 88.68
CA ARG A 11 37.06 -27.41 87.76
C ARG A 11 35.89 -28.12 87.09
N ARG A 12 34.65 -27.76 87.42
CA ARG A 12 33.53 -27.89 86.49
C ARG A 12 32.57 -26.73 86.69
N TRP A 13 32.42 -26.00 85.61
CA TRP A 13 31.68 -24.78 85.41
C TRP A 13 30.18 -24.95 85.66
N GLU A 14 29.62 -24.11 86.52
CA GLU A 14 28.23 -23.66 86.42
C GLU A 14 28.15 -22.46 85.47
N SER A 15 27.39 -22.60 84.38
CA SER A 15 26.38 -21.62 83.95
C SER A 15 25.67 -22.11 82.68
N GLN A 16 24.77 -23.07 82.84
CA GLN A 16 23.68 -23.27 81.87
C GLN A 16 22.64 -22.15 82.07
N ARG A 17 22.89 -20.96 81.52
CA ARG A 17 21.86 -19.91 81.38
C ARG A 17 21.73 -19.32 79.96
N GLY A 18 22.25 -20.00 78.94
CA GLY A 18 22.14 -19.56 77.53
C GLY A 18 21.15 -20.32 76.64
N ARG A 19 20.72 -21.55 77.03
CA ARG A 19 20.05 -22.47 76.08
C ARG A 19 18.55 -22.18 75.85
N GLY A 20 17.86 -21.51 76.79
CA GLY A 20 16.46 -21.09 76.61
C GLY A 20 16.29 -19.80 75.79
N GLN A 21 17.35 -19.01 75.59
CA GLN A 21 17.31 -17.81 74.74
C GLN A 21 17.66 -18.13 73.29
N THR A 22 18.50 -19.13 73.01
CA THR A 22 18.84 -19.51 71.64
C THR A 22 17.66 -20.14 70.89
N GLU A 23 16.83 -20.91 71.59
CA GLU A 23 15.64 -21.56 71.03
C GLU A 23 14.55 -20.54 70.67
N THR A 24 14.33 -19.54 71.52
CA THR A 24 13.39 -18.44 71.26
C THR A 24 13.91 -17.49 70.17
N LEU A 25 15.22 -17.17 70.15
CA LEU A 25 15.82 -16.39 69.06
C LEU A 25 15.69 -17.10 67.70
N GLY A 26 15.90 -18.43 67.66
CA GLY A 26 15.79 -19.23 66.45
C GLY A 26 14.38 -19.21 65.85
N ILE A 27 13.36 -19.35 66.71
CA ILE A 27 11.95 -19.30 66.29
C ILE A 27 11.59 -17.90 65.77
N VAL A 28 12.03 -16.83 66.45
CA VAL A 28 11.76 -15.44 66.00
C VAL A 28 12.44 -15.16 64.66
N LEU A 29 13.67 -15.64 64.46
CA LEU A 29 14.39 -15.50 63.19
C LEU A 29 13.72 -16.27 62.05
N LEU A 30 13.24 -17.50 62.30
CA LEU A 30 12.50 -18.26 61.30
C LEU A 30 11.17 -17.59 60.93
N LEU A 31 10.44 -17.09 61.93
CA LEU A 31 9.19 -16.36 61.70
C LEU A 31 9.43 -15.08 60.90
N GLY A 32 10.49 -14.32 61.26
CA GLY A 32 10.90 -13.12 60.53
C GLY A 32 11.29 -13.43 59.08
N LEU A 33 12.03 -14.52 58.85
CA LEU A 33 12.40 -14.95 57.50
C LEU A 33 11.18 -15.37 56.67
N VAL A 34 10.23 -16.10 57.26
CA VAL A 34 8.99 -16.51 56.57
C VAL A 34 8.13 -15.31 56.21
N ILE A 35 7.97 -14.35 57.13
CA ILE A 35 7.21 -13.12 56.88
C ILE A 35 7.90 -12.29 55.79
N ALA A 36 9.23 -12.12 55.88
CA ALA A 36 10.00 -11.38 54.87
C ALA A 36 9.90 -12.05 53.49
N GLY A 37 10.09 -13.38 53.42
CA GLY A 37 9.96 -14.15 52.18
C GLY A 37 8.56 -14.07 51.58
N THR A 38 7.51 -14.20 52.39
CA THR A 38 6.11 -14.10 51.95
C THR A 38 5.80 -12.70 51.43
N THR A 39 6.26 -11.66 52.12
CA THR A 39 6.06 -10.26 51.68
C THR A 39 6.68 -10.01 50.32
N ILE A 40 7.90 -10.50 50.08
CA ILE A 40 8.58 -10.36 48.79
C ILE A 40 7.81 -11.08 47.68
N VAL A 41 7.37 -12.32 47.93
CA VAL A 41 6.61 -13.10 46.94
C VAL A 41 5.28 -12.45 46.62
N VAL A 42 4.54 -11.95 47.63
CA VAL A 42 3.26 -11.28 47.40
C VAL A 42 3.44 -9.96 46.64
N ALA A 43 4.48 -9.18 46.96
CA ALA A 43 4.76 -7.94 46.25
C ALA A 43 5.06 -8.18 44.76
N LEU A 44 5.95 -9.13 44.46
CA LEU A 44 6.33 -9.49 43.07
C LEU A 44 5.22 -10.24 42.33
N GLY A 45 4.49 -11.11 43.03
CA GLY A 45 3.36 -11.84 42.48
C GLY A 45 2.18 -10.91 42.16
N GLY A 46 1.95 -9.90 43.00
CA GLY A 46 0.93 -8.88 42.77
C GLY A 46 1.16 -8.09 41.49
N THR A 47 2.39 -7.63 41.24
CA THR A 47 2.72 -6.91 40.01
C THR A 47 2.61 -7.82 38.79
N ALA A 48 3.14 -9.04 38.85
CA ALA A 48 3.06 -9.99 37.74
C ALA A 48 1.62 -10.35 37.37
N VAL A 49 0.73 -10.50 38.37
CA VAL A 49 -0.70 -10.75 38.14
C VAL A 49 -1.39 -9.51 37.56
N SER A 50 -1.07 -8.31 38.04
CA SER A 50 -1.61 -7.06 37.50
C SER A 50 -1.24 -6.88 36.03
N ASP A 51 0.03 -7.08 35.69
CA ASP A 51 0.51 -6.98 34.31
C ASP A 51 -0.16 -8.01 33.39
N ALA A 52 -0.32 -9.24 33.88
CA ALA A 52 -1.02 -10.29 33.14
C ALA A 52 -2.50 -9.96 32.91
N GLN A 53 -3.17 -9.35 33.91
CA GLN A 53 -4.55 -8.88 33.78
C GLN A 53 -4.66 -7.74 32.77
N ALA A 54 -3.77 -6.73 32.84
CA ALA A 54 -3.75 -5.61 31.91
C ALA A 54 -3.57 -6.06 30.45
N ARG A 55 -2.62 -6.98 30.20
CA ARG A 55 -2.42 -7.58 28.87
C ARG A 55 -3.64 -8.36 28.39
N SER A 56 -4.24 -9.15 29.29
CA SER A 56 -5.46 -9.91 28.98
C SER A 56 -6.64 -9.00 28.66
N ASP A 57 -6.74 -7.83 29.30
CA ASP A 57 -7.79 -6.84 29.03
C ASP A 57 -7.59 -6.20 27.66
N VAL A 58 -6.37 -5.82 27.29
CA VAL A 58 -6.06 -5.31 25.95
C VAL A 58 -6.41 -6.34 24.87
N GLU A 59 -5.94 -7.58 25.00
CA GLU A 59 -6.26 -8.65 24.03
C GLU A 59 -7.77 -8.87 23.89
N ARG A 60 -8.51 -8.86 25.01
CA ARG A 60 -9.96 -9.02 25.01
C ARG A 60 -10.66 -7.86 24.29
N VAL A 61 -10.25 -6.63 24.57
CA VAL A 61 -10.84 -5.44 23.94
C VAL A 61 -10.47 -5.38 22.47
N SER A 62 -9.24 -5.70 22.09
CA SER A 62 -8.82 -5.81 20.68
C SER A 62 -9.72 -6.79 19.92
N ASN A 63 -9.95 -7.99 20.46
CA ASN A 63 -10.87 -8.96 19.85
C ASN A 63 -12.32 -8.45 19.77
N ALA A 64 -12.80 -7.78 20.83
CA ALA A 64 -14.13 -7.21 20.85
C ALA A 64 -14.29 -6.04 19.86
N MET A 65 -13.22 -5.26 19.63
CA MET A 65 -13.17 -4.20 18.62
C MET A 65 -13.11 -4.76 17.21
N THR A 66 -12.37 -5.84 16.95
CA THR A 66 -12.42 -6.53 15.67
C THR A 66 -13.82 -7.08 15.38
N LEU A 67 -14.52 -7.60 16.40
CA LEU A 67 -15.92 -8.00 16.22
C LEU A 67 -16.83 -6.79 15.96
N PHE A 68 -16.61 -5.68 16.67
CA PHE A 68 -17.34 -4.43 16.46
C PHE A 68 -17.14 -3.88 15.05
N ASP A 69 -15.91 -3.93 14.52
CA ASP A 69 -15.56 -3.57 13.15
C ASP A 69 -16.37 -4.39 12.15
N SER A 70 -16.31 -5.73 12.24
CA SER A 70 -17.10 -6.62 11.38
C SER A 70 -18.62 -6.32 11.41
N GLN A 71 -19.18 -6.05 12.59
CA GLN A 71 -20.59 -5.67 12.73
C GLN A 71 -20.88 -4.28 12.15
N SER A 72 -19.94 -3.34 12.29
CA SER A 72 -20.05 -1.99 11.76
C SER A 72 -19.98 -1.98 10.24
N ALA A 73 -19.12 -2.80 9.63
CA ALA A 73 -19.08 -3.02 8.19
C ALA A 73 -20.41 -3.57 7.66
N THR A 74 -21.02 -4.55 8.35
CA THR A 74 -22.37 -5.08 8.01
C THR A 74 -23.43 -3.97 7.98
N VAL A 75 -23.34 -2.99 8.89
CA VAL A 75 -24.26 -1.84 8.93
C VAL A 75 -23.93 -0.82 7.85
N ALA A 76 -22.65 -0.48 7.68
CA ALA A 76 -22.18 0.50 6.70
C ALA A 76 -22.45 0.07 5.25
N LEU A 77 -22.36 -1.23 4.97
CA LEU A 77 -22.63 -1.83 3.67
C LEU A 77 -24.13 -2.11 3.44
N GLY A 78 -24.99 -1.79 4.41
CA GLY A 78 -26.45 -1.85 4.28
C GLY A 78 -27.07 -3.25 4.40
N GLU A 79 -26.32 -4.24 4.89
CA GLU A 79 -26.84 -5.58 5.15
C GLU A 79 -27.74 -5.62 6.40
N SER A 80 -27.63 -4.64 7.30
CA SER A 80 -28.50 -4.48 8.46
C SER A 80 -28.52 -3.03 8.97
N ALA A 81 -29.70 -2.50 9.30
CA ALA A 81 -29.83 -1.10 9.76
C ALA A 81 -29.25 -0.84 11.17
N VAL A 82 -29.16 -1.89 12.01
CA VAL A 82 -28.72 -1.80 13.41
C VAL A 82 -27.98 -3.07 13.82
N ARG A 83 -26.86 -2.90 14.53
CA ARG A 83 -26.14 -3.98 15.22
C ARG A 83 -25.74 -3.56 16.63
N THR A 84 -25.57 -4.55 17.49
CA THR A 84 -25.16 -4.34 18.88
C THR A 84 -23.95 -5.21 19.16
N ALA A 85 -22.87 -4.59 19.64
CA ALA A 85 -21.66 -5.28 20.08
C ALA A 85 -21.51 -5.13 21.59
N ARG A 86 -21.06 -6.21 22.23
CA ARG A 86 -20.78 -6.24 23.66
C ARG A 86 -19.28 -6.29 23.86
N PHE A 87 -18.74 -5.29 24.53
CA PHE A 87 -17.31 -5.25 24.87
C PHE A 87 -16.98 -6.01 26.15
N GLY A 88 -18.01 -6.44 26.89
CA GLY A 88 -17.85 -7.16 28.15
C GLY A 88 -17.46 -6.25 29.30
N GLN A 89 -17.00 -6.85 30.40
CA GLN A 89 -16.49 -6.12 31.55
C GLN A 89 -15.03 -5.76 31.31
N SER A 90 -14.70 -4.47 31.41
CA SER A 90 -13.31 -4.00 31.37
C SER A 90 -13.04 -2.96 32.46
N SER A 91 -11.75 -2.76 32.73
CA SER A 91 -11.22 -1.85 33.74
C SER A 91 -10.98 -0.42 33.21
N GLY A 92 -11.03 -0.23 31.88
CA GLY A 92 -10.82 1.05 31.21
C GLY A 92 -12.12 1.79 30.84
N ASN A 93 -11.96 2.81 29.99
CA ASN A 93 -13.05 3.70 29.57
C ASN A 93 -13.20 3.65 28.05
N PHE A 94 -14.45 3.62 27.58
CA PHE A 94 -14.82 3.81 26.19
C PHE A 94 -15.28 5.25 25.97
N ARG A 95 -14.88 5.83 24.84
CA ARG A 95 -15.39 7.10 24.33
C ARG A 95 -15.59 7.03 22.82
N VAL A 96 -16.56 7.79 22.32
CA VAL A 96 -16.74 8.06 20.90
C VAL A 96 -16.28 9.49 20.65
N ASP A 97 -15.46 9.65 19.63
CA ASP A 97 -14.94 10.93 19.16
C ASP A 97 -15.29 11.05 17.68
N ASP A 98 -16.23 11.93 17.33
CA ASP A 98 -16.73 12.07 15.97
C ASP A 98 -15.81 12.90 15.05
N ASN A 99 -14.70 13.40 15.58
CA ASN A 99 -13.72 14.19 14.86
C ASN A 99 -12.28 13.79 15.23
N ALA A 100 -12.02 12.48 15.24
CA ALA A 100 -10.74 11.87 15.58
C ALA A 100 -9.73 11.80 14.41
N GLY A 101 -10.07 12.39 13.27
CA GLY A 101 -9.23 12.38 12.08
C GLY A 101 -9.96 12.92 10.86
N HIS A 102 -9.29 12.82 9.71
CA HIS A 102 -9.79 13.32 8.44
C HIS A 102 -9.32 12.44 7.29
N ILE A 103 -10.17 12.21 6.29
CA ILE A 103 -9.81 11.53 5.05
C ILE A 103 -10.12 12.42 3.87
N THR A 104 -9.15 12.54 2.96
CA THR A 104 -9.29 13.24 1.70
C THR A 104 -8.83 12.31 0.57
N ILE A 105 -9.66 12.19 -0.47
CA ILE A 105 -9.37 11.44 -1.69
C ILE A 105 -9.31 12.44 -2.82
N VAL A 106 -8.16 12.53 -3.49
CA VAL A 106 -7.89 13.49 -4.57
C VAL A 106 -7.53 12.71 -5.83
N HIS A 107 -8.21 13.01 -6.93
CA HIS A 107 -7.77 12.66 -8.26
C HIS A 107 -6.76 13.74 -8.70
N GLN A 108 -5.48 13.42 -8.60
CA GLN A 108 -4.40 14.33 -9.01
C GLN A 108 -4.25 14.32 -10.52
N ASN A 109 -3.99 15.49 -11.11
CA ASN A 109 -3.90 15.65 -12.56
C ASN A 109 -5.11 15.04 -13.31
N TYR A 110 -6.33 15.32 -12.85
CA TYR A 110 -7.55 14.67 -13.33
C TYR A 110 -7.87 14.95 -14.81
N ASP A 111 -7.34 16.05 -15.37
CA ASP A 111 -7.57 16.49 -16.75
C ASP A 111 -6.30 16.52 -17.61
N GLY A 112 -5.20 15.94 -17.12
CA GLY A 112 -3.91 15.93 -17.82
C GLY A 112 -3.19 17.29 -17.86
N SER A 113 -3.78 18.38 -17.34
CA SER A 113 -3.21 19.73 -17.36
C SER A 113 -2.51 20.16 -16.06
N GLY A 114 -2.38 19.24 -15.11
CA GLY A 114 -1.85 19.46 -13.77
C GLY A 114 -2.91 19.94 -12.76
N THR A 115 -4.20 19.85 -13.08
CA THR A 115 -5.29 20.21 -12.18
C THR A 115 -5.68 19.03 -11.29
N ASP A 116 -5.92 19.27 -10.01
CA ASP A 116 -6.40 18.24 -9.07
C ASP A 116 -7.92 18.37 -8.82
N GLU A 117 -8.61 17.24 -8.68
CA GLU A 117 -10.02 17.18 -8.28
C GLU A 117 -10.18 16.42 -6.95
N THR A 118 -10.77 17.07 -5.94
CA THR A 118 -11.11 16.39 -4.69
C THR A 118 -12.38 15.55 -4.87
N LEU A 119 -12.23 14.24 -4.91
CA LEU A 119 -13.34 13.29 -5.02
C LEU A 119 -14.11 13.15 -3.71
N TYR A 120 -13.40 13.13 -2.58
CA TYR A 120 -13.99 12.96 -1.27
C TYR A 120 -13.22 13.70 -0.19
N ASP A 121 -13.93 14.29 0.77
CA ASP A 121 -13.35 15.05 1.88
C ASP A 121 -14.30 14.98 3.08
N ALA A 122 -13.83 14.40 4.20
CA ALA A 122 -14.64 14.22 5.39
C ALA A 122 -13.83 13.94 6.66
N SER A 123 -14.40 14.30 7.82
CA SER A 123 -13.91 13.84 9.12
C SER A 123 -14.08 12.32 9.29
N LEU A 124 -13.16 11.72 10.04
CA LEU A 124 -13.22 10.36 10.54
C LEU A 124 -13.46 10.39 12.05
N GLY A 125 -14.53 9.74 12.50
CA GLY A 125 -14.72 9.46 13.92
C GLY A 125 -14.05 8.16 14.37
N SER A 126 -13.87 8.02 15.67
CA SER A 126 -13.27 6.87 16.33
C SER A 126 -14.09 6.40 17.54
N VAL A 127 -14.06 5.09 17.81
CA VAL A 127 -14.44 4.52 19.10
C VAL A 127 -13.17 4.10 19.81
N VAL A 128 -12.86 4.76 20.93
CA VAL A 128 -11.59 4.59 21.65
C VAL A 128 -11.84 3.91 22.98
N TYR A 129 -11.04 2.89 23.27
CA TYR A 129 -10.85 2.31 24.60
C TYR A 129 -9.52 2.77 25.17
N GLU A 130 -9.53 3.40 26.34
CA GLU A 130 -8.33 3.83 27.07
C GLU A 130 -8.04 2.84 28.21
N THR A 131 -6.82 2.30 28.21
CA THR A 131 -6.34 1.40 29.27
C THR A 131 -5.92 2.20 30.50
N GLN A 132 -5.86 1.54 31.67
CA GLN A 132 -5.41 2.19 32.90
C GLN A 132 -3.93 2.60 32.87
N ASP A 133 -3.13 1.92 32.04
CA ASP A 133 -1.69 2.14 31.92
C ASP A 133 -1.34 3.18 30.83
N GLY A 134 -2.35 3.81 30.21
CA GLY A 134 -2.19 4.91 29.26
C GLY A 134 -2.09 4.51 27.78
N GLY A 135 -2.29 3.24 27.44
CA GLY A 135 -2.44 2.79 26.05
C GLY A 135 -3.89 2.91 25.56
N THR A 136 -4.12 2.74 24.26
CA THR A 136 -5.44 2.77 23.65
C THR A 136 -5.68 1.64 22.65
N VAL A 137 -6.95 1.28 22.46
CA VAL A 137 -7.43 0.47 21.34
C VAL A 137 -8.55 1.22 20.67
N ALA A 138 -8.42 1.53 19.39
CA ALA A 138 -9.32 2.43 18.69
C ALA A 138 -9.83 1.83 17.37
N TYR A 139 -11.13 1.97 17.13
CA TYR A 139 -11.73 1.70 15.83
C TYR A 139 -11.89 3.00 15.05
N GLN A 140 -11.28 3.12 13.87
CA GLN A 140 -11.42 4.29 12.98
C GLN A 140 -11.36 3.84 11.51
N GLY A 141 -12.28 4.36 10.68
CA GLY A 141 -12.20 4.18 9.22
C GLY A 141 -12.32 2.74 8.73
N GLY A 142 -12.87 1.83 9.54
CA GLY A 142 -12.89 0.39 9.23
C GLY A 142 -11.67 -0.39 9.72
N GLY A 143 -10.68 0.26 10.32
CA GLY A 143 -9.52 -0.39 10.95
C GLY A 143 -9.61 -0.40 12.48
N VAL A 144 -8.88 -1.32 13.10
CA VAL A 144 -8.63 -1.33 14.56
C VAL A 144 -7.15 -1.14 14.81
N TRP A 145 -6.83 -0.13 15.62
CA TRP A 145 -5.49 0.34 15.94
C TRP A 145 -5.23 0.15 17.42
N GLN A 146 -4.04 -0.32 17.79
CA GLN A 146 -3.60 -0.39 19.17
C GLN A 146 -2.40 0.53 19.35
N THR A 147 -2.51 1.48 20.27
CA THR A 147 -1.44 2.41 20.62
C THR A 147 -0.95 2.10 22.03
N ASP A 148 0.36 1.88 22.19
CA ASP A 148 0.94 1.68 23.52
C ASP A 148 1.07 3.02 24.29
N ALA A 149 1.44 2.95 25.58
CA ALA A 149 1.63 4.16 26.40
C ALA A 149 2.81 5.05 25.95
N GLY A 150 3.67 4.53 25.07
CA GLY A 150 4.77 5.26 24.44
C GLY A 150 4.37 5.97 23.14
N GLY A 151 3.16 5.72 22.63
CA GLY A 151 2.64 6.31 21.39
C GLY A 151 2.82 5.45 20.15
N ASN A 152 3.43 4.26 20.24
CA ASN A 152 3.62 3.40 19.07
C ASN A 152 2.28 2.78 18.68
N THR A 153 1.87 2.95 17.43
CA THR A 153 0.61 2.43 16.91
C THR A 153 0.84 1.22 16.01
N VAL A 154 0.07 0.15 16.24
CA VAL A 154 0.09 -1.06 15.41
C VAL A 154 -1.32 -1.42 14.94
N MET A 155 -1.41 -2.00 13.75
CA MET A 155 -2.67 -2.48 13.19
C MET A 155 -3.08 -3.82 13.84
N VAL A 156 -4.33 -3.88 14.33
CA VAL A 156 -4.96 -5.09 14.87
C VAL A 156 -5.92 -5.72 13.86
N SER A 157 -6.75 -4.89 13.23
CA SER A 157 -7.68 -5.28 12.17
C SER A 157 -7.52 -4.32 11.00
N PRO A 158 -7.30 -4.82 9.77
CA PRO A 158 -7.14 -3.95 8.61
C PRO A 158 -8.47 -3.33 8.17
N PRO A 159 -8.46 -2.07 7.69
CA PRO A 159 -9.54 -1.51 6.89
C PRO A 159 -9.85 -2.33 5.63
N GLU A 160 -10.99 -2.06 5.01
CA GLU A 160 -11.29 -2.54 3.66
C GLU A 160 -10.68 -1.60 2.61
N PHE A 161 -9.77 -2.15 1.81
CA PHE A 161 -9.16 -1.47 0.67
C PHE A 161 -8.77 -2.52 -0.35
N HIS A 162 -9.14 -2.31 -1.60
CA HIS A 162 -8.71 -3.16 -2.70
C HIS A 162 -8.26 -2.29 -3.85
N PHE A 163 -7.02 -2.49 -4.29
CA PHE A 163 -6.50 -1.90 -5.51
C PHE A 163 -5.89 -3.01 -6.36
N ARG A 164 -6.46 -3.23 -7.55
CA ARG A 164 -6.03 -4.27 -8.47
C ARG A 164 -6.33 -3.84 -9.89
N ASP A 165 -5.40 -4.06 -10.82
CA ASP A 165 -5.57 -3.75 -12.24
C ASP A 165 -6.08 -2.28 -12.41
N SER A 166 -5.47 -1.37 -11.65
CA SER A 166 -5.81 0.06 -11.55
C SER A 166 -7.21 0.40 -11.05
N THR A 167 -7.98 -0.58 -10.59
CA THR A 167 -9.32 -0.42 -10.04
C THR A 167 -9.26 -0.26 -8.53
N LEU A 168 -9.75 0.87 -8.00
CA LEU A 168 -9.84 1.12 -6.56
C LEU A 168 -11.24 0.81 -6.01
N THR A 169 -11.32 0.02 -4.95
CA THR A 169 -12.51 -0.13 -4.11
C THR A 169 -12.17 0.26 -2.68
N LEU A 170 -12.73 1.38 -2.22
CA LEU A 170 -12.51 1.94 -0.90
C LEU A 170 -13.83 2.36 -0.25
N PRO A 171 -14.41 1.54 0.64
CA PRO A 171 -15.52 1.97 1.48
C PRO A 171 -15.02 2.87 2.62
N VAL A 172 -15.51 4.11 2.67
CA VAL A 172 -15.17 5.03 3.76
C VAL A 172 -16.22 4.95 4.87
N ILE A 173 -15.85 4.29 5.98
CA ILE A 173 -16.72 4.15 7.16
C ILE A 173 -16.45 5.29 8.14
N ARG A 174 -17.49 6.08 8.46
CA ARG A 174 -17.40 7.18 9.43
C ARG A 174 -18.22 6.86 10.68
N VAL A 175 -17.58 7.02 11.83
CA VAL A 175 -18.25 6.97 13.13
C VAL A 175 -18.75 8.37 13.48
N ALA A 176 -19.98 8.47 13.97
CA ALA A 176 -20.54 9.71 14.52
C ALA A 176 -21.23 9.43 15.85
N GLY A 177 -21.08 10.35 16.82
CA GLY A 177 -21.66 10.23 18.14
C GLY A 177 -20.75 10.81 19.23
N SER A 178 -21.23 10.79 20.47
CA SER A 178 -20.53 11.43 21.61
C SER A 178 -20.65 10.60 22.90
N GLY A 179 -20.83 9.29 22.77
CA GLY A 179 -21.05 8.40 23.91
C GLY A 179 -19.76 8.13 24.69
N SER A 180 -19.87 7.93 25.99
CA SER A 180 -18.79 7.39 26.82
C SER A 180 -19.34 6.44 27.88
N ALA A 181 -18.58 5.42 28.23
CA ALA A 181 -18.99 4.39 29.17
C ALA A 181 -17.79 3.68 29.80
N SER A 182 -17.97 3.09 30.99
CA SER A 182 -16.95 2.28 31.66
C SER A 182 -17.57 1.04 32.31
N GLY A 183 -16.74 0.08 32.69
CA GLY A 183 -17.21 -1.18 33.29
C GLY A 183 -17.75 -2.15 32.24
N THR A 184 -19.04 -2.50 32.34
CA THR A 184 -19.69 -3.41 31.36
C THR A 184 -20.36 -2.59 30.26
N VAL A 185 -19.79 -2.62 29.05
CA VAL A 185 -20.22 -1.73 27.96
C VAL A 185 -20.87 -2.52 26.82
N GLU A 186 -21.99 -2.01 26.35
CA GLU A 186 -22.69 -2.45 25.14
C GLU A 186 -22.81 -1.23 24.19
N ALA A 187 -22.34 -1.38 22.96
CA ALA A 187 -22.46 -0.36 21.93
C ALA A 187 -23.49 -0.77 20.88
N THR A 188 -24.36 0.16 20.50
CA THR A 188 -25.33 -0.03 19.42
C THR A 188 -24.92 0.83 18.24
N VAL A 189 -24.60 0.20 17.13
CA VAL A 189 -24.30 0.83 15.84
C VAL A 189 -25.60 0.95 15.06
N LYS A 190 -25.88 2.14 14.55
CA LYS A 190 -27.04 2.41 13.70
C LYS A 190 -26.57 3.12 12.45
N GLU A 191 -27.11 2.73 11.30
CA GLU A 191 -26.91 3.46 10.06
C GLU A 191 -27.51 4.86 10.22
N SER A 192 -26.65 5.89 10.19
CA SER A 192 -27.08 7.29 10.24
C SER A 192 -27.36 7.83 8.83
N ILE A 193 -26.44 7.53 7.91
CA ILE A 193 -26.50 7.95 6.51
C ILE A 193 -26.19 6.73 5.66
N ARG A 194 -26.99 6.50 4.62
CA ARG A 194 -26.74 5.45 3.65
C ARG A 194 -25.51 5.75 2.82
N GLY A 195 -24.62 4.77 2.70
CA GLY A 195 -23.46 4.86 1.82
C GLY A 195 -23.87 5.24 0.40
N LYS A 196 -23.17 6.20 -0.18
CA LYS A 196 -23.38 6.65 -1.56
C LYS A 196 -22.08 6.42 -2.33
N ALA A 197 -22.18 5.88 -3.54
CA ALA A 197 -21.06 5.84 -4.46
C ALA A 197 -20.60 7.28 -4.76
N VAL A 198 -19.32 7.55 -4.49
CA VAL A 198 -18.66 8.81 -4.81
C VAL A 198 -18.09 8.74 -6.23
N TYR A 199 -17.48 7.61 -6.56
CA TYR A 199 -16.86 7.31 -7.85
C TYR A 199 -17.07 5.82 -8.19
N PRO A 200 -17.34 5.44 -9.45
CA PRO A 200 -17.56 6.29 -10.63
C PRO A 200 -18.80 7.17 -10.52
N ALA A 201 -18.77 8.33 -11.18
CA ALA A 201 -19.83 9.34 -11.14
C ALA A 201 -20.63 9.35 -12.46
N VAL A 202 -21.68 8.52 -12.51
CA VAL A 202 -22.50 8.36 -13.73
C VAL A 202 -23.11 9.72 -14.16
N GLY A 203 -22.84 10.11 -15.40
CA GLY A 203 -23.30 11.37 -15.99
C GLY A 203 -22.34 12.54 -15.79
N THR A 204 -21.20 12.33 -15.12
CA THR A 204 -20.07 13.27 -15.10
C THR A 204 -19.01 12.81 -16.10
N THR A 205 -18.40 13.77 -16.80
CA THR A 205 -17.35 13.54 -17.78
C THR A 205 -16.13 14.40 -17.50
N TYR A 206 -14.97 13.93 -17.93
CA TYR A 206 -13.74 14.70 -18.03
C TYR A 206 -13.89 15.81 -19.09
N PRO A 207 -12.99 16.82 -19.13
CA PRO A 207 -13.04 17.87 -20.14
C PRO A 207 -12.95 17.38 -21.60
N ASN A 208 -12.44 16.16 -21.80
CA ASN A 208 -12.36 15.46 -23.08
C ASN A 208 -13.62 14.62 -23.40
N ASP A 209 -14.70 14.78 -22.63
CA ASP A 209 -15.97 14.03 -22.72
C ASP A 209 -15.93 12.55 -22.29
N ASP A 210 -14.79 12.05 -21.78
CA ASP A 210 -14.70 10.70 -21.26
C ASP A 210 -15.48 10.53 -19.94
N PRO A 211 -16.11 9.37 -19.70
CA PRO A 211 -16.86 9.15 -18.49
C PRO A 211 -15.94 9.03 -17.26
N PHE A 212 -16.41 9.52 -16.12
CA PHE A 212 -15.81 9.22 -14.82
C PHE A 212 -16.04 7.73 -14.50
N ALA A 213 -15.06 6.90 -14.86
CA ALA A 213 -15.08 5.45 -14.76
C ALA A 213 -13.93 4.95 -13.87
N ASN A 214 -14.11 3.79 -13.26
CA ASN A 214 -13.06 3.11 -12.49
C ASN A 214 -12.61 1.89 -13.30
N PRO A 215 -11.33 1.79 -13.72
CA PRO A 215 -10.16 2.60 -13.34
C PRO A 215 -10.18 4.04 -13.89
N ILE A 216 -9.50 4.97 -13.19
CA ILE A 216 -9.27 6.34 -13.68
C ILE A 216 -8.38 6.32 -14.93
N GLN A 217 -8.61 7.23 -15.87
CA GLN A 217 -7.88 7.27 -17.15
C GLN A 217 -6.61 8.13 -17.10
N GLU A 218 -6.67 9.27 -16.41
CA GLU A 218 -5.57 10.23 -16.34
C GLU A 218 -5.04 10.38 -14.91
N GLY A 219 -3.77 10.74 -14.74
CA GLY A 219 -3.22 11.11 -13.43
C GLY A 219 -3.18 9.98 -12.39
N THR A 220 -3.35 10.33 -11.11
CA THR A 220 -3.23 9.40 -9.98
C THR A 220 -4.33 9.63 -8.93
N VAL A 221 -4.59 8.65 -8.07
CA VAL A 221 -5.46 8.82 -6.90
C VAL A 221 -4.59 8.92 -5.65
N ALA A 222 -4.61 10.08 -4.98
CA ALA A 222 -4.01 10.27 -3.68
C ALA A 222 -5.06 10.13 -2.57
N ILE A 223 -4.80 9.24 -1.61
CA ILE A 223 -5.62 9.07 -0.41
C ILE A 223 -4.81 9.54 0.78
N ARG A 224 -5.33 10.56 1.47
CA ARG A 224 -4.71 11.18 2.65
C ARG A 224 -5.56 10.88 3.86
N VAL A 225 -4.94 10.31 4.90
CA VAL A 225 -5.57 10.07 6.19
C VAL A 225 -4.79 10.83 7.25
N GLN A 226 -5.40 11.88 7.80
CA GLN A 226 -4.88 12.61 8.94
C GLN A 226 -5.47 12.05 10.22
N SER A 227 -4.65 11.50 11.12
CA SER A 227 -5.12 10.81 12.32
C SER A 227 -3.99 10.59 13.34
N GLU A 228 -4.34 10.44 14.62
CA GLU A 228 -3.42 9.93 15.65
C GLU A 228 -2.89 8.52 15.31
N TYR A 229 -3.58 7.79 14.43
CA TYR A 229 -3.20 6.45 13.98
C TYR A 229 -2.47 6.45 12.62
N ALA A 230 -1.92 7.59 12.18
CA ALA A 230 -1.31 7.72 10.86
C ALA A 230 -0.19 6.70 10.58
N GLU A 231 0.63 6.36 11.59
CA GLU A 231 1.66 5.32 11.45
C GLU A 231 1.06 3.96 11.03
N GLY A 232 -0.05 3.56 11.66
CA GLY A 232 -0.76 2.33 11.32
C GLY A 232 -1.41 2.37 9.93
N TRP A 233 -1.93 3.52 9.52
CA TRP A 233 -2.44 3.72 8.16
C TRP A 233 -1.33 3.63 7.10
N ALA A 234 -0.16 4.19 7.36
CA ALA A 234 0.99 4.11 6.46
C ALA A 234 1.47 2.66 6.29
N GLU A 235 1.68 1.93 7.41
CA GLU A 235 2.06 0.50 7.37
C GLU A 235 1.00 -0.34 6.62
N TYR A 236 -0.27 -0.03 6.82
CA TYR A 236 -1.36 -0.68 6.07
C TYR A 236 -1.26 -0.44 4.56
N PHE A 237 -1.06 0.80 4.12
CA PHE A 237 -0.94 1.10 2.70
C PHE A 237 0.30 0.46 2.07
N GLU A 238 1.43 0.42 2.78
CA GLU A 238 2.68 -0.22 2.34
C GLU A 238 2.50 -1.74 2.16
N THR A 239 1.70 -2.37 3.02
CA THR A 239 1.50 -3.83 2.98
C THR A 239 0.41 -4.29 2.03
N ARG A 240 -0.52 -3.39 1.64
CA ARG A 240 -1.70 -3.74 0.84
C ARG A 240 -1.70 -3.21 -0.58
N THR A 241 -0.78 -2.31 -0.91
CA THR A 241 -0.77 -1.61 -2.18
C THR A 241 0.65 -1.50 -2.71
N ASP A 242 0.79 -1.48 -4.03
CA ASP A 242 2.06 -1.13 -4.69
C ASP A 242 2.20 0.40 -4.89
N GLY A 243 1.36 1.18 -4.23
CA GLY A 243 1.35 2.64 -4.30
C GLY A 243 2.56 3.26 -3.57
N THR A 244 2.84 4.52 -3.90
CA THR A 244 3.87 5.27 -3.18
C THR A 244 3.28 5.79 -1.88
N VAL A 245 3.79 5.33 -0.74
CA VAL A 245 3.33 5.73 0.59
C VAL A 245 4.26 6.79 1.18
N THR A 246 3.68 7.83 1.77
CA THR A 246 4.42 8.82 2.55
C THR A 246 3.74 9.05 3.90
N LEU A 247 4.56 9.24 4.94
CA LEU A 247 4.12 9.62 6.28
C LEU A 247 4.71 10.99 6.61
N SER A 248 3.86 11.96 6.89
CA SER A 248 4.25 13.34 7.22
C SER A 248 3.50 13.83 8.44
N GLY A 249 4.16 13.80 9.61
CA GLY A 249 3.52 14.06 10.89
C GLY A 249 2.35 13.10 11.11
N ASP A 250 1.16 13.65 11.39
CA ASP A 250 -0.05 12.87 11.64
C ASP A 250 -0.83 12.55 10.36
N THR A 251 -0.19 12.54 9.19
CA THR A 251 -0.83 12.27 7.89
C THR A 251 -0.13 11.14 7.15
N ALA A 252 -0.85 10.06 6.91
CA ALA A 252 -0.46 9.01 5.97
C ALA A 252 -1.08 9.28 4.60
N GLU A 253 -0.27 9.26 3.55
CA GLU A 253 -0.70 9.39 2.18
C GLU A 253 -0.27 8.18 1.37
N VAL A 254 -1.18 7.65 0.55
CA VAL A 254 -0.84 6.70 -0.52
C VAL A 254 -1.24 7.30 -1.86
N VAL A 255 -0.30 7.28 -2.81
CA VAL A 255 -0.55 7.66 -4.20
C VAL A 255 -0.64 6.39 -5.04
N LEU A 256 -1.83 6.14 -5.58
CA LEU A 256 -2.14 5.04 -6.47
C LEU A 256 -2.08 5.54 -7.90
N GLU A 257 -1.12 5.03 -8.65
CA GLU A 257 -0.96 5.41 -10.04
C GLU A 257 -2.05 4.76 -10.91
N SER A 258 -2.59 5.51 -11.87
CA SER A 258 -3.55 4.97 -12.85
C SER A 258 -2.88 3.93 -13.76
N ALA A 259 -3.69 3.29 -14.60
CA ALA A 259 -3.17 2.43 -15.67
C ALA A 259 -2.40 3.23 -16.74
N GLY A 260 -2.42 4.57 -16.69
CA GLY A 260 -2.04 5.44 -17.80
C GLY A 260 -3.13 5.45 -18.90
N THR A 261 -2.79 6.01 -20.06
CA THR A 261 -3.68 6.00 -21.23
C THR A 261 -3.85 4.56 -21.72
N VAL A 262 -5.00 3.94 -21.46
CA VAL A 262 -5.35 2.60 -21.97
C VAL A 262 -6.54 2.72 -22.92
N GLY A 263 -6.32 2.33 -24.18
CA GLY A 263 -7.35 2.38 -25.23
C GLY A 263 -7.00 3.35 -26.35
N ALA A 264 -8.01 3.79 -27.10
CA ALA A 264 -7.84 4.73 -28.20
C ALA A 264 -7.54 6.14 -27.69
N PHE A 265 -6.49 6.77 -28.21
CA PHE A 265 -6.17 8.16 -27.95
C PHE A 265 -5.86 8.90 -29.25
N SER A 266 -6.04 10.22 -29.25
CA SER A 266 -5.66 11.04 -30.40
C SER A 266 -4.14 11.15 -30.49
N MET A 267 -3.58 10.96 -31.68
CA MET A 267 -2.14 11.11 -31.90
C MET A 267 -1.68 12.51 -31.45
N PRO A 268 -0.67 12.61 -30.56
CA PRO A 268 -0.16 13.90 -30.13
C PRO A 268 0.45 14.67 -31.31
N ALA A 269 0.38 16.00 -31.25
CA ALA A 269 1.04 16.84 -32.24
C ALA A 269 2.56 16.64 -32.22
N GLU A 270 3.22 16.81 -33.37
CA GLU A 270 4.67 16.63 -33.53
C GLU A 270 5.47 17.29 -32.40
N GLY A 271 6.32 16.49 -31.73
CA GLY A 271 7.12 16.92 -30.58
C GLY A 271 6.46 16.72 -29.21
N ASN A 272 5.24 16.19 -29.14
CA ASN A 272 4.58 15.76 -27.91
C ASN A 272 4.44 14.23 -27.88
N GLY A 273 4.32 13.65 -26.68
CA GLY A 273 4.18 12.21 -26.48
C GLY A 273 2.92 11.86 -25.68
N VAL A 274 2.64 10.56 -25.60
CA VAL A 274 1.65 10.00 -24.67
C VAL A 274 2.41 9.17 -23.65
N ASP A 275 2.14 9.41 -22.38
CA ASP A 275 2.73 8.63 -21.31
C ASP A 275 2.03 7.26 -21.24
N VAL A 276 2.78 6.22 -21.59
CA VAL A 276 2.36 4.83 -21.47
C VAL A 276 3.13 4.22 -20.30
N ARG A 277 2.41 3.63 -19.35
CA ARG A 277 3.05 3.09 -18.14
C ARG A 277 3.53 1.65 -18.38
N ALA A 278 4.82 1.43 -18.17
CA ALA A 278 5.39 0.10 -18.13
C ALA A 278 5.05 -0.62 -16.81
N MET A 279 4.97 -1.95 -16.83
CA MET A 279 4.85 -2.75 -15.61
C MET A 279 6.19 -2.72 -14.86
N LYS A 280 6.16 -2.37 -13.57
CA LYS A 280 7.35 -2.19 -12.72
C LYS A 280 8.07 -3.52 -12.39
N ASP A 281 7.44 -4.65 -12.64
CA ASP A 281 7.94 -5.96 -12.21
C ASP A 281 8.71 -6.69 -13.31
N SER A 282 9.99 -6.98 -13.04
CA SER A 282 10.87 -7.74 -13.93
C SER A 282 10.49 -9.21 -14.07
N ASP A 283 9.69 -9.75 -13.14
CA ASP A 283 9.24 -11.16 -13.17
C ASP A 283 8.06 -11.41 -14.11
N HIS A 284 7.48 -10.33 -14.66
CA HIS A 284 6.29 -10.36 -15.52
C HIS A 284 6.52 -9.51 -16.78
N PRO A 285 7.35 -9.97 -17.74
CA PRO A 285 7.50 -9.28 -19.02
C PRO A 285 6.14 -9.18 -19.71
N ASN A 286 5.91 -8.08 -20.43
CA ASN A 286 4.71 -7.90 -21.26
C ASN A 286 4.62 -9.07 -22.25
N ALA A 287 3.63 -9.93 -22.06
CA ALA A 287 3.41 -11.10 -22.92
C ALA A 287 2.78 -10.72 -24.25
N ASP A 288 1.97 -9.65 -24.24
CA ASP A 288 1.24 -9.13 -25.39
C ASP A 288 1.37 -7.60 -25.40
N PHE A 289 1.89 -7.02 -26.48
CA PHE A 289 2.00 -5.58 -26.67
C PHE A 289 1.79 -5.21 -28.14
N SER A 290 0.58 -4.72 -28.45
CA SER A 290 0.19 -4.28 -29.79
C SER A 290 -0.19 -2.82 -29.82
N VAL A 291 0.16 -2.12 -30.90
CA VAL A 291 -0.25 -0.74 -31.16
C VAL A 291 -1.05 -0.70 -32.46
N THR A 292 -2.21 -0.04 -32.45
CA THR A 292 -3.01 0.20 -33.66
C THR A 292 -2.98 1.67 -34.03
N LEU A 293 -2.55 1.96 -35.25
CA LEU A 293 -2.54 3.29 -35.86
C LEU A 293 -3.78 3.43 -36.75
N ALA A 294 -4.66 4.37 -36.42
CA ALA A 294 -5.89 4.65 -37.18
C ALA A 294 -5.73 5.95 -37.98
N GLU A 295 -5.38 5.82 -39.27
CA GLU A 295 -5.13 6.96 -40.19
C GLU A 295 -6.07 6.93 -41.41
N ASP A 296 -7.26 6.33 -41.27
CA ASP A 296 -8.24 6.16 -42.35
C ASP A 296 -7.63 5.52 -43.62
N GLY A 297 -6.65 4.63 -43.45
CA GLY A 297 -5.92 3.97 -44.53
C GLY A 297 -4.92 4.85 -45.29
N HIS A 298 -4.64 6.07 -44.82
CA HIS A 298 -3.74 7.04 -45.44
C HIS A 298 -2.29 6.97 -44.90
N PHE A 299 -1.68 5.79 -44.90
CA PHE A 299 -0.33 5.56 -44.35
C PHE A 299 0.85 6.02 -45.24
N ASN A 300 0.61 6.77 -46.32
CA ASN A 300 1.66 7.08 -47.29
C ASN A 300 2.65 8.10 -46.71
N ASN A 301 3.94 7.71 -46.63
CA ASN A 301 4.97 8.46 -45.91
C ASN A 301 4.64 8.60 -44.41
N LEU A 302 3.95 7.63 -43.83
CA LEU A 302 3.77 7.57 -42.39
C LEU A 302 5.14 7.35 -41.75
N HIS A 303 5.46 8.20 -40.79
CA HIS A 303 6.51 7.96 -39.82
C HIS A 303 5.88 8.06 -38.44
N TRP A 304 5.98 6.99 -37.66
CA TRP A 304 5.51 6.94 -36.29
C TRP A 304 6.59 6.37 -35.41
N SER A 305 6.74 6.88 -34.19
CA SER A 305 7.61 6.26 -33.20
C SER A 305 7.03 6.27 -31.80
N LEU A 306 7.42 5.23 -31.05
CA LEU A 306 7.19 5.04 -29.63
C LEU A 306 8.56 4.97 -28.96
N TYR A 307 8.81 5.78 -27.95
CA TYR A 307 10.12 5.82 -27.30
C TYR A 307 10.03 5.87 -25.78
N ALA A 308 11.08 5.39 -25.13
CA ALA A 308 11.39 5.58 -23.72
C ALA A 308 12.76 6.26 -23.61
N ASP A 309 12.87 7.28 -22.76
CA ASP A 309 14.08 8.08 -22.56
C ASP A 309 14.32 8.30 -21.06
N GLU A 310 15.28 7.57 -20.49
CA GLU A 310 15.66 7.65 -19.08
C GLU A 310 17.16 7.96 -18.95
N GLY A 311 17.48 9.25 -18.91
CA GLY A 311 18.86 9.72 -18.76
C GLY A 311 19.73 9.37 -19.97
N THR A 312 20.55 8.33 -19.84
CA THR A 312 21.40 7.80 -20.93
C THR A 312 20.79 6.59 -21.62
N GLU A 313 19.80 5.96 -20.99
CA GLU A 313 19.11 4.80 -21.53
C GLU A 313 17.98 5.25 -22.45
N LYS A 314 17.92 4.70 -23.66
CA LYS A 314 16.91 5.06 -24.64
C LYS A 314 16.46 3.82 -25.38
N LEU A 315 15.16 3.73 -25.63
CA LEU A 315 14.54 2.72 -26.48
C LEU A 315 13.60 3.45 -27.44
N GLU A 316 13.64 3.14 -28.73
CA GLU A 316 12.69 3.67 -29.70
C GLU A 316 12.26 2.57 -30.68
N PHE A 317 10.96 2.41 -30.85
CA PHE A 317 10.34 1.67 -31.95
C PHE A 317 9.90 2.69 -32.99
N HIS A 318 10.33 2.52 -34.23
CA HIS A 318 9.99 3.38 -35.35
C HIS A 318 9.34 2.56 -36.45
N VAL A 319 8.22 3.05 -36.96
CA VAL A 319 7.45 2.44 -38.04
C VAL A 319 7.40 3.40 -39.22
N TYR A 320 7.71 2.87 -40.40
CA TYR A 320 7.56 3.57 -41.66
C TYR A 320 6.66 2.78 -42.61
N ALA A 321 5.76 3.48 -43.28
CA ALA A 321 4.91 2.92 -44.32
C ALA A 321 4.93 3.82 -45.57
N ASP A 322 5.08 3.20 -46.75
CA ASP A 322 5.33 3.90 -48.01
C ASP A 322 4.11 4.00 -48.92
N ASP A 323 2.99 3.37 -48.58
CA ASP A 323 1.78 3.40 -49.39
C ASP A 323 0.52 3.68 -48.56
N LYS A 324 -0.64 3.64 -49.22
CA LYS A 324 -1.96 3.82 -48.63
C LYS A 324 -2.90 2.75 -49.16
N CYS A 325 -3.99 2.54 -48.44
CA CYS A 325 -5.06 1.64 -48.86
C CYS A 325 -5.69 2.09 -50.19
N LYS A 326 -5.80 1.16 -51.15
CA LYS A 326 -6.41 1.35 -52.47
C LYS A 326 -7.32 0.18 -52.79
N GLY A 327 -8.61 0.45 -53.01
CA GLY A 327 -9.56 -0.60 -53.39
C GLY A 327 -9.71 -1.72 -52.34
N GLY A 328 -9.39 -1.45 -51.07
CA GLY A 328 -9.45 -2.42 -49.97
C GLY A 328 -8.16 -3.23 -49.76
N SER A 329 -7.07 -2.95 -50.48
CA SER A 329 -5.76 -3.57 -50.26
C SER A 329 -4.68 -2.54 -49.96
N TYR A 330 -3.61 -2.97 -49.30
CA TYR A 330 -2.38 -2.24 -49.08
C TYR A 330 -1.26 -2.98 -49.83
N ASP A 331 -0.62 -2.32 -50.80
CA ASP A 331 0.39 -2.95 -51.68
C ASP A 331 1.83 -2.49 -51.34
N GLY A 332 1.99 -1.67 -50.30
CA GLY A 332 3.28 -1.14 -49.85
C GLY A 332 4.02 -2.09 -48.90
N THR A 333 5.11 -1.59 -48.35
CA THR A 333 5.90 -2.27 -47.31
C THR A 333 5.76 -1.51 -45.99
N VAL A 334 5.87 -2.22 -44.87
CA VAL A 334 6.01 -1.62 -43.54
C VAL A 334 7.40 -1.95 -43.00
N ASP A 335 8.20 -0.93 -42.72
CA ASP A 335 9.54 -1.05 -42.13
C ASP A 335 9.44 -0.78 -40.63
N LEU A 336 9.92 -1.73 -39.82
CA LEU A 336 10.02 -1.60 -38.37
C LEU A 336 11.49 -1.52 -37.97
N SER A 337 11.83 -0.48 -37.23
CA SER A 337 13.16 -0.27 -36.67
C SER A 337 13.09 -0.18 -35.15
N VAL A 338 14.01 -0.85 -34.46
CA VAL A 338 14.18 -0.78 -33.01
C VAL A 338 15.57 -0.21 -32.72
N PHE A 339 15.59 0.86 -31.95
CA PHE A 339 16.79 1.52 -31.44
C PHE A 339 16.90 1.28 -29.94
N TYR A 340 18.09 0.94 -29.47
CA TYR A 340 18.39 0.86 -28.04
C TYR A 340 19.75 1.49 -27.73
N SER A 341 19.84 2.23 -26.64
CA SER A 341 21.11 2.63 -26.03
C SER A 341 21.07 2.43 -24.52
N ASP A 342 22.17 1.95 -23.97
CA ASP A 342 22.35 1.76 -22.53
C ASP A 342 23.18 2.91 -21.91
N GLU A 343 23.53 2.78 -20.63
CA GLU A 343 24.38 3.74 -19.90
C GLU A 343 25.75 3.99 -20.54
N SER A 344 26.23 3.10 -21.43
CA SER A 344 27.50 3.30 -22.13
C SER A 344 27.41 4.39 -23.20
N GLY A 345 26.20 4.76 -23.62
CA GLY A 345 25.93 5.64 -24.75
C GLY A 345 26.24 5.00 -26.11
N SER A 346 26.54 3.69 -26.14
CA SER A 346 26.60 2.91 -27.37
C SER A 346 25.19 2.62 -27.85
N TYR A 347 24.99 2.60 -29.16
CA TYR A 347 23.69 2.34 -29.75
C TYR A 347 23.66 0.99 -30.48
N GLU A 348 22.53 0.33 -30.35
CA GLU A 348 22.18 -0.92 -30.99
C GLU A 348 20.91 -0.71 -31.83
N GLY A 349 20.86 -1.39 -32.97
CA GLY A 349 19.80 -1.21 -33.96
C GLY A 349 19.37 -2.54 -34.54
N TRP A 350 18.06 -2.70 -34.70
CA TRP A 350 17.44 -3.80 -35.42
C TRP A 350 16.44 -3.25 -36.41
N GLN A 351 16.40 -3.78 -37.63
CA GLN A 351 15.48 -3.28 -38.65
C GLN A 351 15.06 -4.38 -39.63
N GLY A 352 13.78 -4.39 -40.02
CA GLY A 352 13.22 -5.37 -40.93
C GLY A 352 11.97 -4.86 -41.66
N ASP A 353 11.77 -5.38 -42.86
CA ASP A 353 10.58 -5.14 -43.69
C ASP A 353 9.55 -6.24 -43.43
N PHE A 354 8.29 -5.85 -43.24
CA PHE A 354 7.18 -6.75 -42.95
C PHE A 354 6.14 -6.76 -44.06
N ASP A 355 5.56 -7.95 -44.29
CA ASP A 355 4.34 -8.09 -45.07
C ASP A 355 3.19 -7.42 -44.27
N PRO A 356 2.41 -6.52 -44.90
CA PRO A 356 1.30 -5.81 -44.26
C PRO A 356 0.12 -6.72 -43.87
N SER A 357 0.25 -8.04 -44.01
CA SER A 357 -0.74 -9.05 -43.61
C SER A 357 -0.11 -10.19 -42.78
N SER A 358 0.95 -9.88 -42.04
CA SER A 358 1.68 -10.82 -41.18
C SER A 358 1.19 -10.78 -39.72
N ASP A 359 1.61 -11.76 -38.92
CA ASP A 359 1.29 -11.78 -37.48
C ASP A 359 1.96 -10.62 -36.71
N ALA A 360 3.02 -10.01 -37.26
CA ALA A 360 3.72 -8.88 -36.64
C ALA A 360 3.13 -7.52 -37.08
N VAL A 361 2.62 -7.45 -38.31
CA VAL A 361 2.04 -6.24 -38.92
C VAL A 361 0.82 -6.61 -39.75
N ASP A 362 -0.34 -6.05 -39.40
CA ASP A 362 -1.60 -6.23 -40.12
C ASP A 362 -2.21 -4.87 -40.50
N VAL A 363 -2.44 -4.64 -41.78
CA VAL A 363 -3.06 -3.43 -42.33
C VAL A 363 -4.48 -3.74 -42.78
N ASP A 364 -5.46 -3.43 -41.92
CA ASP A 364 -6.87 -3.55 -42.24
C ASP A 364 -7.35 -2.31 -43.02
N CYS A 365 -7.29 -2.39 -44.35
CA CYS A 365 -7.79 -1.34 -45.22
C CYS A 365 -9.31 -1.13 -45.20
N SER A 366 -10.08 -2.06 -44.64
CA SER A 366 -11.52 -1.89 -44.48
C SER A 366 -11.86 -1.04 -43.26
N ALA A 367 -11.05 -1.15 -42.19
CA ALA A 367 -11.10 -0.30 -41.01
C ALA A 367 -10.28 1.00 -41.17
N GLY A 368 -9.30 1.00 -42.07
CA GLY A 368 -8.34 2.11 -42.20
C GLY A 368 -7.27 2.11 -41.11
N GLU A 369 -6.97 0.94 -40.55
CA GLU A 369 -6.11 0.74 -39.38
C GLU A 369 -4.86 -0.09 -39.73
N MET A 370 -3.77 0.14 -38.99
CA MET A 370 -2.54 -0.65 -39.03
C MET A 370 -2.20 -1.10 -37.62
N THR A 371 -2.21 -2.41 -37.38
CA THR A 371 -1.82 -3.01 -36.10
C THR A 371 -0.40 -3.55 -36.18
N ILE A 372 0.43 -3.19 -35.20
CA ILE A 372 1.79 -3.68 -35.02
C ILE A 372 1.85 -4.44 -33.69
N ASP A 373 2.20 -5.73 -33.72
CA ASP A 373 2.46 -6.55 -32.54
C ASP A 373 3.97 -6.60 -32.26
N LEU A 374 4.40 -5.85 -31.25
CA LEU A 374 5.80 -5.71 -30.85
C LEU A 374 6.29 -6.90 -30.00
N THR A 375 5.40 -7.81 -29.62
CA THR A 375 5.70 -9.06 -28.89
C THR A 375 5.57 -10.30 -29.77
N SER A 376 5.16 -10.14 -31.03
CA SER A 376 4.96 -11.25 -31.95
C SER A 376 6.23 -12.08 -32.10
N ALA A 377 6.10 -13.40 -31.94
CA ALA A 377 7.20 -14.35 -32.12
C ALA A 377 7.69 -14.44 -33.57
N THR A 378 6.97 -13.85 -34.52
CA THR A 378 7.36 -13.77 -35.94
C THR A 378 8.04 -12.45 -36.30
N THR A 379 8.21 -11.53 -35.35
CA THR A 379 8.96 -10.29 -35.55
C THR A 379 10.44 -10.62 -35.69
N ASP A 380 10.90 -10.79 -36.93
CA ASP A 380 12.30 -11.10 -37.26
C ASP A 380 13.02 -9.84 -37.74
N LEU A 381 13.74 -9.19 -36.83
CA LEU A 381 14.52 -7.98 -37.14
C LEU A 381 16.01 -8.32 -37.25
N GLU A 382 16.65 -7.79 -38.30
CA GLU A 382 18.08 -7.97 -38.49
C GLU A 382 18.86 -6.98 -37.63
N TYR A 383 19.81 -7.46 -36.83
CA TYR A 383 20.75 -6.61 -36.10
C TYR A 383 21.69 -5.87 -37.06
N LYS A 384 21.50 -4.55 -37.20
CA LYS A 384 22.26 -3.73 -38.14
C LYS A 384 22.22 -2.24 -37.76
N GLN A 385 23.03 -1.48 -38.49
CA GLN A 385 22.90 -0.03 -38.47
C GLN A 385 21.60 0.37 -39.16
N ILE A 386 20.72 1.07 -38.44
CA ILE A 386 19.43 1.51 -38.96
C ILE A 386 19.66 2.38 -40.19
N GLN A 387 19.04 2.01 -41.31
CA GLN A 387 19.09 2.79 -42.54
C GLN A 387 17.92 3.77 -42.56
N MET A 388 18.17 4.98 -43.07
CA MET A 388 17.12 5.97 -43.23
C MET A 388 16.13 5.50 -44.30
N THR A 389 14.90 5.23 -43.88
CA THR A 389 13.77 4.95 -44.76
C THR A 389 12.99 6.25 -45.01
N GLY A 390 12.58 6.53 -46.26
CA GLY A 390 11.83 7.76 -46.61
C GLY A 390 12.69 9.03 -46.83
N SER A 391 12.04 10.19 -46.99
CA SER A 391 12.70 11.48 -47.33
C SER A 391 12.97 12.41 -46.15
N ASP A 392 12.24 12.27 -45.04
CA ASP A 392 12.39 13.07 -43.83
C ASP A 392 12.23 12.14 -42.61
N ASN A 393 13.34 11.72 -41.99
CA ASN A 393 13.25 10.82 -40.85
C ASN A 393 12.67 11.58 -39.64
N LYS A 394 11.44 11.25 -39.25
CA LYS A 394 10.79 11.76 -38.05
C LYS A 394 11.01 10.88 -36.80
N SER A 395 12.09 10.10 -36.76
CA SER A 395 12.52 9.44 -35.52
C SER A 395 12.84 10.49 -34.45
N TYR A 396 12.48 10.18 -33.21
CA TYR A 396 12.79 11.00 -32.05
C TYR A 396 14.29 11.00 -31.75
N ILE A 397 14.95 9.86 -31.92
CA ILE A 397 16.39 9.72 -31.71
C ILE A 397 17.12 9.91 -33.06
N PRO A 398 18.01 10.92 -33.19
CA PRO A 398 18.65 11.23 -34.46
C PRO A 398 19.71 10.17 -34.86
N HIS A 399 19.51 9.56 -36.04
CA HIS A 399 20.28 8.41 -36.54
C HIS A 399 21.66 8.73 -37.15
N THR A 400 22.16 9.97 -37.07
CA THR A 400 23.55 10.26 -37.43
C THR A 400 24.49 10.00 -36.26
N ILE A 401 24.71 8.72 -35.93
CA ILE A 401 25.77 8.33 -35.00
C ILE A 401 26.77 7.44 -35.74
N THR A 402 28.03 7.89 -35.77
CA THR A 402 29.13 7.16 -36.40
C THR A 402 29.59 6.10 -35.40
N SER A 403 29.32 4.82 -35.64
CA SER A 403 29.88 3.72 -34.86
C SER A 403 31.41 3.82 -34.83
N THR A 404 31.99 4.26 -33.71
CA THR A 404 33.40 3.97 -33.40
C THR A 404 33.50 2.57 -32.86
N ARG A 405 33.65 1.60 -33.77
CA ARG A 405 34.01 0.23 -33.41
C ARG A 405 35.48 0.22 -32.95
N SER A 406 35.72 0.16 -31.64
CA SER A 406 37.03 -0.24 -31.11
C SER A 406 37.07 -1.76 -31.10
N THR A 407 37.79 -2.36 -32.04
CA THR A 407 38.15 -3.78 -32.02
C THR A 407 39.02 -4.09 -30.80
N LEU A 408 38.64 -5.10 -30.02
CA LEU A 408 39.57 -5.94 -29.24
C LEU A 408 39.28 -7.42 -29.52
#